data_AF-A0A2N6EPY6-F1
#
_entry.id   AF-A0A2N6EPY6-F1
#
_cell.length_a   1.000
_cell.length_b   1.000
_cell.length_c   1.000
_cell.angle_alpha   90.00
_cell.angle_beta   90.00
_cell.angle_gamma   90.00
#
_symmetry.space_group_name_H-M   'P 1'
#
loop_
_entity.id
_entity.type
_entity.pdbx_description
1 polymer ?
#
loop_
_entity_poly.entity_id
_entity_poly.type
_entity_poly.pdbx_seq_one_letter_code
_entity_poly.pdbx_strand_id
1 'polypeptide(L)'
;MLTRILIVCSVLLSLVGCVSQPSAQTATAADERPVELNVASSDMSVYRYNGRLYVIGDEATKASFVAHKHLPYTQTTLGGGPNGETVIYEVKKKDAAYTENLVQEFNDIAWMLESNDTFTAWKYQGRIFVIGDATMNEKFSSHKHLPYTKTLLGAGPHGETVIFQVDKKNPELAATLEQAYLNR
;
A
#
# COMPACT_ATOMS: atom_id res chain seq x y z
N MET A 1 -5.05 -5.60 72.89
CA MET A 1 -3.95 -6.53 73.25
C MET A 1 -4.05 -7.73 72.33
N LEU A 2 -3.33 -7.70 71.21
CA LEU A 2 -2.10 -8.47 70.96
C LEU A 2 -2.32 -9.99 70.91
N THR A 3 -2.55 -10.55 69.73
CA THR A 3 -1.97 -11.85 69.37
C THR A 3 -1.75 -11.93 67.86
N ARG A 4 -0.48 -11.97 67.47
CA ARG A 4 -0.03 -12.29 66.11
C ARG A 4 -0.15 -13.81 65.92
N ILE A 5 -0.77 -14.26 64.84
CA ILE A 5 -0.55 -15.60 64.30
C ILE A 5 -0.07 -15.44 62.87
N LEU A 6 1.21 -15.78 62.69
CA LEU A 6 1.92 -15.88 61.43
C LEU A 6 1.60 -17.27 60.86
N ILE A 7 0.85 -17.35 59.76
CA ILE A 7 0.76 -18.58 58.96
C ILE A 7 1.45 -18.30 57.63
N VAL A 8 2.64 -18.89 57.52
CA VAL A 8 3.35 -19.12 56.27
C VAL A 8 2.65 -20.26 55.56
N CYS A 9 2.05 -19.98 54.41
CA CYS A 9 1.68 -21.02 53.45
C CYS A 9 2.41 -20.71 52.14
N SER A 10 3.57 -21.33 52.00
CA SER A 10 4.23 -21.57 50.71
C SER A 10 3.31 -22.37 49.79
N VAL A 11 3.71 -22.45 48.51
CA VAL A 11 3.34 -23.46 47.49
C VAL A 11 2.30 -22.98 46.46
N LEU A 12 2.74 -22.46 45.31
CA LEU A 12 2.99 -23.19 44.03
C LEU A 12 2.92 -22.21 42.83
N LEU A 13 4.01 -22.14 42.06
CA LEU A 13 4.02 -21.62 40.70
C LEU A 13 3.16 -22.52 39.82
N SER A 14 2.18 -21.95 39.12
CA SER A 14 1.68 -22.49 37.85
C SER A 14 1.70 -21.38 36.81
N LEU A 15 2.79 -21.37 36.01
CA LEU A 15 2.70 -20.89 34.64
C LEU A 15 1.72 -21.79 33.89
N VAL A 16 0.85 -21.17 33.09
CA VAL A 16 0.37 -21.54 31.73
C VAL A 16 -1.03 -20.93 31.59
N GLY A 17 -1.06 -19.63 31.28
CA GLY A 17 -2.21 -19.00 30.66
C GLY A 17 -1.84 -18.72 29.22
N CYS A 18 -2.24 -19.60 28.30
CA CYS A 18 -2.13 -19.37 26.86
C CYS A 18 -2.92 -18.11 26.51
N VAL A 19 -2.22 -16.99 26.33
CA VAL A 19 -2.80 -15.85 25.64
C VAL A 19 -2.96 -16.27 24.18
N SER A 20 -4.20 -16.29 23.70
CA SER A 20 -4.50 -16.47 22.29
C SER A 20 -3.99 -15.25 21.54
N GLN A 21 -2.75 -15.30 21.08
CA GLN A 21 -2.22 -14.40 20.06
C GLN A 21 -3.04 -14.61 18.78
N PRO A 22 -3.58 -13.56 18.15
CA PRO A 22 -3.95 -13.63 16.76
C PRO A 22 -2.68 -13.94 15.99
N SER A 23 -2.56 -15.16 15.49
CA SER A 23 -1.53 -15.52 14.54
C SER A 23 -1.63 -14.55 13.38
N ALA A 24 -0.54 -13.82 13.14
CA ALA A 24 -0.29 -13.16 11.86
C ALA A 24 -0.71 -14.12 10.76
N GLN A 25 -1.59 -13.64 9.87
CA GLN A 25 -2.11 -14.40 8.75
C GLN A 25 -0.93 -15.06 8.03
N THR A 26 -0.88 -16.37 8.18
CA THR A 26 0.01 -17.21 7.40
C THR A 26 -0.50 -17.08 5.97
N ALA A 27 0.22 -16.33 5.13
CA ALA A 27 0.02 -16.38 3.70
C ALA A 27 0.30 -17.81 3.27
N THR A 28 -0.76 -18.59 3.13
CA THR A 28 -0.71 -19.92 2.52
C THR A 28 -0.19 -19.72 1.10
N ALA A 29 1.01 -20.20 0.82
CA ALA A 29 1.58 -20.28 -0.51
C ALA A 29 0.81 -21.34 -1.33
N ALA A 30 -0.41 -21.00 -1.72
CA ALA A 30 -1.05 -21.60 -2.86
C ALA A 30 -0.28 -21.16 -4.12
N ASP A 31 -0.24 -22.01 -5.15
CA ASP A 31 0.35 -21.71 -6.46
C ASP A 31 -0.36 -20.51 -7.10
N GLU A 32 0.05 -19.30 -6.69
CA GLU A 32 -0.50 -18.04 -7.16
C GLU A 32 -0.04 -17.86 -8.61
N ARG A 33 -0.97 -17.79 -9.54
CA ARG A 33 -0.61 -17.43 -10.93
C ARG A 33 -0.39 -15.92 -10.99
N PRO A 34 0.50 -15.42 -11.86
CA PRO A 34 0.59 -13.99 -12.11
C PRO A 34 -0.78 -13.41 -12.50
N VAL A 35 -1.21 -12.37 -11.80
CA VAL A 35 -2.46 -11.66 -12.08
C VAL A 35 -2.11 -10.29 -12.65
N GLU A 36 -2.55 -9.99 -13.87
CA GLU A 36 -2.38 -8.67 -14.45
C GLU A 36 -3.29 -7.65 -13.75
N LEU A 37 -2.73 -6.51 -13.38
CA LEU A 37 -3.46 -5.40 -12.78
C LEU A 37 -3.92 -4.45 -13.89
N ASN A 38 -5.15 -3.96 -13.76
CA ASN A 38 -5.64 -2.90 -14.63
C ASN A 38 -5.00 -1.57 -14.18
N VAL A 39 -3.98 -1.13 -14.93
CA VAL A 39 -3.29 0.15 -14.73
C VAL A 39 -3.53 1.06 -15.93
N ALA A 40 -3.53 2.37 -15.69
CA ALA A 40 -3.72 3.36 -16.73
C ALA A 40 -2.41 3.61 -17.52
N SER A 41 -1.94 2.58 -18.24
CA SER A 41 -0.76 2.62 -19.11
C SER A 41 -1.03 1.79 -20.37
N SER A 42 -0.55 2.25 -21.53
CA SER A 42 -0.56 1.51 -22.79
C SER A 42 0.74 0.77 -23.09
N ASP A 43 1.84 1.19 -22.46
CA ASP A 43 3.19 0.80 -22.86
C ASP A 43 3.81 -0.21 -21.87
N MET A 44 3.07 -0.54 -20.82
CA MET A 44 3.53 -1.39 -19.72
C MET A 44 2.39 -2.21 -19.10
N SER A 45 2.69 -3.46 -18.79
CA SER A 45 1.85 -4.35 -17.98
C SER A 45 2.41 -4.47 -16.57
N VAL A 46 1.51 -4.50 -15.58
CA VAL A 46 1.87 -4.72 -14.18
C VAL A 46 1.20 -6.01 -13.69
N TYR A 47 2.00 -6.97 -13.24
CA TYR A 47 1.51 -8.24 -12.67
C TYR A 47 1.74 -8.29 -11.18
N ARG A 48 0.78 -8.85 -10.44
CA ARG A 48 0.95 -9.28 -9.06
C ARG A 48 1.27 -10.76 -9.02
N TYR A 49 2.35 -11.12 -8.32
CA TYR A 49 2.74 -12.52 -8.10
C TYR A 49 3.61 -12.63 -6.85
N ASN A 50 3.28 -13.55 -5.94
CA ASN A 50 3.99 -13.79 -4.68
C ASN A 50 4.16 -12.52 -3.83
N GLY A 51 3.12 -11.69 -3.75
CA GLY A 51 3.15 -10.42 -3.00
C GLY A 51 4.07 -9.34 -3.58
N ARG A 52 4.51 -9.49 -4.84
CA ARG A 52 5.36 -8.53 -5.56
C ARG A 52 4.66 -8.02 -6.80
N LEU A 53 5.09 -6.85 -7.26
CA LEU A 53 4.68 -6.28 -8.53
C LEU A 53 5.79 -6.49 -9.56
N TYR A 54 5.41 -6.95 -10.74
CA TYR A 54 6.29 -7.15 -11.88
C TYR A 54 5.87 -6.20 -12.99
N VAL A 55 6.81 -5.36 -13.41
CA VAL A 55 6.60 -4.28 -14.36
C VAL A 55 7.32 -4.62 -15.65
N ILE A 56 6.55 -4.84 -16.72
CA ILE A 56 7.02 -5.44 -17.97
C ILE A 56 6.50 -4.60 -19.13
N GLY A 57 7.40 -4.15 -20.02
CA GLY A 57 7.00 -3.38 -21.20
C GLY A 57 7.10 -4.17 -22.50
N ASP A 58 7.81 -5.30 -22.52
CA ASP A 58 7.98 -6.12 -23.72
C ASP A 58 6.98 -7.28 -23.78
N GLU A 59 6.26 -7.40 -24.90
CA GLU A 59 5.22 -8.43 -25.09
C GLU A 59 5.77 -9.86 -25.02
N ALA A 60 6.98 -10.10 -25.54
CA ALA A 60 7.59 -11.43 -25.50
C ALA A 60 8.07 -11.77 -24.09
N THR A 61 8.63 -10.79 -23.38
CA THR A 61 8.99 -10.96 -21.96
C THR A 61 7.74 -11.20 -21.12
N LYS A 62 6.63 -10.51 -21.40
CA LYS A 62 5.34 -10.67 -20.73
C LYS A 62 4.81 -12.10 -20.88
N ALA A 63 4.75 -12.61 -22.12
CA ALA A 63 4.31 -13.99 -22.38
C ALA A 63 5.20 -15.01 -21.67
N SER A 64 6.51 -14.81 -21.70
CA SER A 64 7.49 -15.66 -20.99
C SER A 64 7.28 -15.60 -19.47
N PHE A 65 7.05 -14.43 -18.90
CA PHE A 65 6.81 -14.26 -17.47
C PHE A 65 5.53 -14.97 -17.01
N VAL A 66 4.44 -14.86 -17.76
CA VAL A 66 3.19 -15.56 -17.43
C VAL A 66 3.38 -17.09 -17.48
N ALA A 67 4.15 -17.60 -18.44
CA ALA A 67 4.40 -19.04 -18.60
C ALA A 67 5.40 -19.60 -17.57
N HIS A 68 6.48 -18.86 -17.29
CA HIS A 68 7.65 -19.36 -16.57
C HIS A 68 7.92 -18.66 -15.23
N LYS A 69 7.15 -17.60 -14.92
CA LYS A 69 7.20 -16.86 -13.65
C LYS A 69 8.58 -16.24 -13.36
N HIS A 70 9.33 -15.92 -14.42
CA HIS A 70 10.72 -15.45 -14.34
C HIS A 70 11.00 -14.36 -15.38
N LEU A 71 11.71 -13.31 -14.96
CA LEU A 71 12.25 -12.26 -15.83
C LEU A 71 13.76 -12.46 -16.01
N PRO A 72 14.30 -12.31 -17.23
CA PRO A 72 15.71 -12.60 -17.51
C PRO A 72 16.68 -11.66 -16.78
N TYR A 73 16.34 -10.37 -16.70
CA TYR A 73 17.09 -9.35 -15.98
C TYR A 73 16.11 -8.41 -15.29
N THR A 74 16.46 -7.99 -14.07
CA THR A 74 15.55 -7.23 -13.24
C THR A 74 16.24 -6.12 -12.45
N GLN A 75 15.53 -5.01 -12.27
CA GLN A 75 15.82 -4.01 -11.24
C GLN A 75 14.76 -4.15 -10.14
N THR A 76 15.16 -4.11 -8.88
CA THR A 76 14.24 -4.31 -7.74
C THR A 76 14.18 -3.05 -6.89
N THR A 77 12.97 -2.60 -6.59
CA THR A 77 12.70 -1.51 -5.64
C THR A 77 11.89 -2.07 -4.47
N LEU A 78 12.49 -2.04 -3.28
CA LEU A 78 11.82 -2.44 -2.04
C LEU A 78 10.86 -1.34 -1.60
N GLY A 79 9.62 -1.70 -1.25
CA GLY A 79 8.62 -0.74 -0.78
C GLY A 79 8.10 0.21 -1.85
N GLY A 80 8.40 -0.03 -3.14
CA GLY A 80 7.99 0.84 -4.24
C GLY A 80 6.51 0.71 -4.61
N GLY A 81 5.84 -0.37 -4.18
CA GLY A 81 4.44 -0.62 -4.50
C GLY A 81 3.47 0.30 -3.73
N PRO A 82 2.23 0.44 -4.19
CA PRO A 82 1.22 1.26 -3.52
C PRO A 82 0.97 0.84 -2.07
N ASN A 83 1.06 -0.45 -1.75
CA ASN A 83 0.91 -0.99 -0.40
C ASN A 83 2.27 -1.40 0.23
N GLY A 84 3.37 -0.82 -0.25
CA GLY A 84 4.72 -1.17 0.22
C GLY A 84 5.24 -2.48 -0.38
N GLU A 85 4.65 -2.99 -1.45
CA GLU A 85 5.15 -4.19 -2.12
C GLU A 85 6.54 -3.96 -2.72
N THR A 86 7.29 -5.05 -2.90
CA THR A 86 8.49 -5.03 -3.75
C THR A 86 8.06 -4.92 -5.21
N VAL A 87 8.68 -4.00 -5.95
CA VAL A 87 8.46 -3.83 -7.39
C VAL A 87 9.70 -4.33 -8.15
N ILE A 88 9.48 -5.15 -9.16
CA ILE A 88 10.49 -5.78 -10.01
C ILE A 88 10.25 -5.28 -11.43
N TYR A 89 11.22 -4.55 -11.96
CA TYR A 89 11.17 -3.99 -13.31
C TYR A 89 11.96 -4.86 -14.28
N GLU A 90 11.41 -5.06 -15.48
CA GLU A 90 12.14 -5.61 -16.62
C GLU A 90 13.37 -4.74 -16.96
N VAL A 91 14.51 -5.38 -17.19
CA VAL A 91 15.75 -4.71 -17.61
C VAL A 91 16.20 -5.16 -18.99
N LYS A 92 16.48 -4.20 -19.87
CA LYS A 92 17.18 -4.45 -21.13
C LYS A 92 18.66 -4.08 -20.97
N LYS A 93 19.55 -5.08 -20.95
CA LYS A 93 21.01 -4.92 -20.72
C LYS A 93 21.70 -3.85 -21.56
N LYS A 94 21.21 -3.59 -22.77
CA LYS A 94 21.81 -2.65 -23.73
C LYS A 94 21.05 -1.31 -23.81
N ASP A 95 20.06 -1.11 -22.95
CA ASP A 95 19.19 0.06 -22.94
C ASP A 95 18.79 0.40 -21.49
N ALA A 96 19.57 1.26 -20.85
CA ALA A 96 19.29 1.71 -19.49
C ALA A 96 18.03 2.60 -19.43
N ALA A 97 17.83 3.45 -20.46
CA ALA A 97 16.70 4.35 -20.55
C ALA A 97 15.36 3.58 -20.59
N TYR A 98 15.33 2.39 -21.18
CA TYR A 98 14.17 1.51 -21.12
C TYR A 98 13.69 1.24 -19.69
N THR A 99 14.61 0.87 -18.79
CA THR A 99 14.25 0.55 -17.40
C THR A 99 13.86 1.81 -16.64
N GLU A 100 14.56 2.91 -16.87
CA GLU A 100 14.25 4.22 -16.27
C GLU A 100 12.85 4.70 -16.66
N ASN A 101 12.47 4.55 -17.93
CA ASN A 101 11.14 4.89 -18.44
C ASN A 101 10.05 4.03 -17.78
N LEU A 102 10.25 2.71 -17.65
CA LEU A 102 9.30 1.84 -16.94
C LEU A 102 9.14 2.25 -15.47
N VAL A 103 10.24 2.59 -14.80
CA VAL A 103 10.22 3.06 -13.41
C VAL A 103 9.46 4.39 -13.30
N GLN A 104 9.70 5.32 -14.22
CA GLN A 104 9.02 6.61 -14.24
C GLN A 104 7.52 6.44 -14.48
N GLU A 105 7.15 5.69 -15.52
CA GLU A 105 5.76 5.43 -15.87
C GLU A 105 4.99 4.75 -14.72
N PHE A 106 5.61 3.75 -14.08
CA PHE A 106 5.02 3.11 -12.90
C PHE A 106 4.80 4.09 -11.73
N ASN A 107 5.74 4.99 -11.48
CA ASN A 107 5.66 5.98 -10.40
C ASN A 107 4.63 7.10 -10.69
N ASP A 108 4.31 7.32 -11.96
CA ASP A 108 3.30 8.29 -12.39
C ASP A 108 1.87 7.72 -12.35
N ILE A 109 1.69 6.42 -12.05
CA ILE A 109 0.38 5.86 -11.77
C ILE A 109 -0.16 6.40 -10.44
N ALA A 110 -1.40 6.93 -10.48
CA ALA A 110 -2.16 7.18 -9.27
C ALA A 110 -2.97 5.93 -8.90
N TRP A 111 -2.56 5.28 -7.82
CA TRP A 111 -3.14 4.05 -7.33
C TRP A 111 -4.31 4.34 -6.40
N MET A 112 -5.52 3.91 -6.76
CA MET A 112 -6.64 3.93 -5.82
C MET A 112 -6.39 2.83 -4.77
N LEU A 113 -6.16 3.23 -3.52
CA LEU A 113 -5.89 2.29 -2.43
C LEU A 113 -7.18 1.71 -1.88
N GLU A 114 -8.17 2.57 -1.66
CA GLU A 114 -9.47 2.19 -1.12
C GLU A 114 -10.52 3.24 -1.49
N SER A 115 -11.78 2.82 -1.45
CA SER A 115 -12.94 3.69 -1.61
C SER A 115 -14.07 3.16 -0.74
N ASN A 116 -14.73 4.06 -0.03
CA ASN A 116 -15.89 3.79 0.82
C ASN A 116 -16.84 4.99 0.78
N ASP A 117 -17.93 4.91 1.54
CA ASP A 117 -18.98 5.94 1.56
C ASP A 117 -18.51 7.31 2.06
N THR A 118 -17.37 7.37 2.76
CA THR A 118 -16.82 8.61 3.32
C THR A 118 -15.72 9.21 2.45
N PHE A 119 -14.85 8.36 1.88
CA PHE A 119 -13.69 8.84 1.13
C PHE A 119 -13.18 7.83 0.10
N THR A 120 -12.39 8.35 -0.84
CA THR A 120 -11.48 7.58 -1.69
C THR A 120 -10.05 7.99 -1.41
N ALA A 121 -9.17 7.02 -1.15
CA ALA A 121 -7.75 7.27 -0.94
C ALA A 121 -6.95 6.86 -2.18
N TRP A 122 -6.06 7.75 -2.62
CA TRP A 122 -5.15 7.52 -3.74
C TRP A 122 -3.71 7.64 -3.29
N LYS A 123 -2.83 6.77 -3.76
CA LYS A 123 -1.38 6.95 -3.66
C LYS A 123 -0.82 7.45 -4.97
N TYR A 124 -0.13 8.58 -4.92
CA TYR A 124 0.50 9.20 -6.08
C TYR A 124 1.78 9.91 -5.65
N GLN A 125 2.89 9.65 -6.34
CA GLN A 125 4.21 10.21 -6.05
C GLN A 125 4.63 10.10 -4.57
N GLY A 126 4.39 8.93 -3.95
CA GLY A 126 4.75 8.65 -2.56
C GLY A 126 3.88 9.36 -1.51
N ARG A 127 2.74 9.94 -1.91
CA ARG A 127 1.80 10.63 -1.03
C ARG A 127 0.43 10.00 -1.11
N ILE A 128 -0.32 10.07 -0.02
CA ILE A 128 -1.69 9.57 0.04
C ILE A 128 -2.65 10.76 0.02
N PHE A 129 -3.56 10.78 -0.94
CA PHE A 129 -4.59 11.80 -1.10
C PHE A 129 -5.94 11.21 -0.67
N VAL A 130 -6.58 11.82 0.32
CA VAL A 130 -7.86 11.39 0.89
C VAL A 130 -8.94 12.38 0.45
N ILE A 131 -9.88 11.91 -0.35
CA ILE A 131 -10.86 12.74 -1.07
C ILE A 131 -12.26 12.30 -0.68
N GLY A 132 -13.07 13.21 -0.15
CA GLY A 132 -14.43 12.92 0.31
C GLY A 132 -15.53 13.27 -0.70
N ASP A 133 -15.20 14.03 -1.75
CA ASP A 133 -16.17 14.47 -2.75
C ASP A 133 -15.97 13.73 -4.08
N ALA A 134 -17.06 13.20 -4.64
CA ALA A 134 -17.02 12.45 -5.91
C ALA A 134 -16.56 13.32 -7.09
N THR A 135 -16.96 14.59 -7.15
CA THR A 135 -16.53 15.50 -8.22
C THR A 135 -15.04 15.80 -8.14
N MET A 136 -14.49 15.98 -6.93
CA MET A 136 -13.05 16.13 -6.72
C MET A 136 -12.30 14.84 -7.00
N ASN A 137 -12.91 13.68 -6.70
CA ASN A 137 -12.32 12.38 -6.97
C ASN A 137 -12.11 12.17 -8.48
N GLU A 138 -13.12 12.46 -9.29
CA GLU A 138 -13.02 12.41 -10.76
C GLU A 138 -11.98 13.41 -11.30
N LYS A 139 -11.95 14.63 -10.76
CA LYS A 139 -10.94 15.62 -11.15
C LYS A 139 -9.54 15.16 -10.79
N PHE A 140 -9.36 14.55 -9.62
CA PHE A 140 -8.10 14.02 -9.17
C PHE A 140 -7.67 12.83 -10.01
N SER A 141 -8.57 11.92 -10.39
CA SER A 141 -8.21 10.80 -11.27
C SER A 141 -7.66 11.24 -12.63
N SER A 142 -8.00 12.45 -13.09
CA SER A 142 -7.47 12.98 -14.35
C SER A 142 -6.25 13.91 -14.18
N HIS A 143 -6.26 14.77 -13.16
CA HIS A 143 -5.26 15.86 -13.02
C HIS A 143 -4.26 15.65 -11.87
N LYS A 144 -4.49 14.65 -11.01
CA LYS A 144 -3.67 14.30 -9.84
C LYS A 144 -3.37 15.49 -8.91
N HIS A 145 -4.32 16.43 -8.79
CA HIS A 145 -4.15 17.66 -8.01
C HIS A 145 -5.43 18.02 -7.24
N LEU A 146 -5.26 18.51 -6.01
CA LEU A 146 -6.34 19.04 -5.17
C LEU A 146 -6.14 20.55 -4.94
N PRO A 147 -7.18 21.38 -5.05
CA PRO A 147 -7.05 22.84 -4.95
C PRO A 147 -6.79 23.33 -3.52
N TYR A 148 -7.38 22.69 -2.52
CA TYR A 148 -7.22 23.02 -1.11
C TYR A 148 -7.00 21.74 -0.31
N THR A 149 -5.99 21.77 0.55
CA THR A 149 -5.57 20.57 1.28
C THR A 149 -5.13 20.87 2.70
N LYS A 150 -5.26 19.87 3.56
CA LYS A 150 -4.58 19.76 4.85
C LYS A 150 -3.55 18.64 4.72
N THR A 151 -2.29 18.93 5.04
CA THR A 151 -1.19 17.96 4.90
C THR A 151 -0.68 17.53 6.26
N LEU A 152 -0.58 16.21 6.48
CA LEU A 152 0.07 15.61 7.64
C LEU A 152 1.29 14.81 7.17
N LEU A 153 2.46 15.16 7.70
CA LEU A 153 3.72 14.48 7.38
C LEU A 153 3.84 13.20 8.20
N GLY A 154 4.17 12.08 7.54
CA GLY A 154 4.43 10.81 8.23
C GLY A 154 3.18 10.11 8.78
N ALA A 155 1.98 10.56 8.43
CA ALA A 155 0.72 10.02 8.94
C ALA A 155 0.25 8.76 8.18
N GLY A 156 0.92 8.38 7.09
CA GLY A 156 0.60 7.18 6.32
C GLY A 156 1.03 5.89 7.04
N PRO A 157 0.47 4.72 6.67
CA PRO A 157 0.77 3.44 7.29
C PRO A 157 2.26 3.04 7.18
N HIS A 158 2.99 3.59 6.20
CA HIS A 158 4.43 3.37 6.00
C HIS A 158 5.22 4.69 6.14
N GLY A 159 4.68 5.68 6.84
CA GLY A 159 5.31 7.00 7.02
C GLY A 159 5.12 7.93 5.83
N GLU A 160 4.16 7.66 4.94
CA GLU A 160 3.84 8.58 3.84
C GLU A 160 3.26 9.91 4.34
N THR A 161 3.39 10.94 3.50
CA THR A 161 2.62 12.17 3.69
C THR A 161 1.17 11.93 3.28
N VAL A 162 0.22 12.29 4.16
CA VAL A 162 -1.22 12.21 3.91
C VAL A 162 -1.78 13.61 3.66
N ILE A 163 -2.56 13.74 2.61
CA ILE A 163 -3.11 14.99 2.10
C ILE A 163 -4.64 14.84 2.06
N PHE A 164 -5.32 15.56 2.94
CA PHE A 164 -6.77 15.56 3.02
C PHE A 164 -7.36 16.69 2.17
N GLN A 165 -8.43 16.40 1.45
CA GLN A 165 -9.23 17.41 0.78
C GLN A 165 -9.78 18.42 1.80
N VAL A 166 -9.68 19.71 1.46
CA VAL A 166 -10.37 20.80 2.17
C VAL A 166 -11.43 21.39 1.25
N ASP A 167 -12.61 21.67 1.81
CA ASP A 167 -13.63 22.48 1.14
C ASP A 167 -13.94 23.72 1.98
N LYS A 168 -13.89 24.90 1.35
CA LYS A 168 -14.23 26.17 2.00
C LYS A 168 -15.70 26.26 2.39
N LYS A 169 -16.58 25.55 1.68
CA LYS A 169 -18.02 25.51 1.96
C LYS A 169 -18.38 24.47 3.03
N ASN A 170 -17.48 23.53 3.30
CA ASN A 170 -17.62 22.52 4.33
C ASN A 170 -16.32 22.45 5.18
N PRO A 171 -16.15 23.35 6.15
CA PRO A 171 -14.90 23.44 6.93
C PRO A 171 -14.63 22.20 7.79
N GLU A 172 -15.64 21.38 8.08
CA GLU A 172 -15.49 20.15 8.87
C GLU A 172 -14.99 18.97 8.04
N LEU A 173 -15.08 19.04 6.70
CA LEU A 173 -14.72 17.94 5.80
C LEU A 173 -13.36 17.34 6.12
N ALA A 174 -12.32 18.18 6.24
CA ALA A 174 -10.96 17.68 6.47
C ALA A 174 -10.83 16.95 7.82
N ALA A 175 -11.53 17.41 8.87
CA ALA A 175 -11.52 16.74 10.17
C ALA A 175 -12.24 15.39 10.11
N THR A 176 -13.37 15.31 9.40
CA THR A 176 -14.09 14.05 9.17
C THR A 176 -13.23 13.05 8.40
N LEU A 177 -12.56 13.50 7.32
CA LEU A 177 -11.69 12.63 6.53
C LEU A 177 -10.48 12.15 7.34
N GLU A 178 -9.88 13.01 8.15
CA GLU A 178 -8.78 12.65 9.04
C GLU A 178 -9.20 11.59 10.05
N GLN A 179 -10.33 11.78 10.71
CA GLN A 179 -10.86 10.81 11.67
C GLN A 179 -11.18 9.48 11.00
N ALA A 180 -11.81 9.50 9.83
CA ALA A 180 -12.18 8.29 9.09
C ALA A 180 -10.97 7.51 8.56
N TYR A 181 -9.92 8.22 8.12
CA TYR A 181 -8.73 7.60 7.52
C TYR A 181 -7.72 7.12 8.57
N LEU A 182 -7.46 7.90 9.62
CA LEU A 182 -6.38 7.60 10.58
C LEU A 182 -6.81 6.66 11.71
N ASN A 183 -8.09 6.60 12.07
CA ASN A 183 -8.57 5.79 13.20
C ASN A 183 -9.10 4.42 12.79
N ARG A 184 -8.66 3.91 11.65
CA ARG A 184 -9.05 2.60 11.12
C ARG A 184 -8.12 1.49 11.58
#